data_AF-A0A7H1NQQ6-F1
#
_entry.id   AF-A0A7H1NQQ6-F1
#
_cell.length_a   1.000
_cell.length_b   1.000
_cell.length_c   1.000
_cell.angle_alpha   90.00
_cell.angle_beta   90.00
_cell.angle_gamma   90.00
#
_symmetry.space_group_name_H-M   'P 1'
#
loop_
_entity.id
_entity.type
_entity.pdbx_description
1 polymer ?
#
loop_
_entity_poly.entity_id
_entity_poly.type
_entity_poly.pdbx_seq_one_letter_code
_entity_poly.pdbx_strand_id
1 'polypeptide(L)'
;MTRSDHGSSPPPSFSHPAGDTSPSSQAEGQTIVQALQQVRHTMAQAAQACHRNPQEIDLLAVSKFHPASAIEAAILAGQSLFGENRVQEAAEKFPPLQERFPHIELHLIGSLQTNKVMEAVKIAHTIQSLDRTKLADHIARAAETHKRLPHLLVQVNTGREPQKSGILPEQADVFIPLMQKRFGQALQGVMAIPPENQDPIPHFRLLRYIAHNHALPILSMGMSHDYQLAIAEGATMIRVGTAIFGVRQPL
;
A
#
# COMPACT_ATOMS: atom_id res chain seq x y z
N MET A 1 -42.39 66.99 18.32
CA MET A 1 -43.04 68.06 17.52
C MET A 1 -41.96 68.59 16.59
N THR A 2 -42.03 68.61 15.26
CA THR A 2 -43.04 68.46 14.21
C THR A 2 -42.21 68.38 12.91
N ARG A 3 -42.48 67.42 12.01
CA ARG A 3 -42.92 67.60 10.61
C ARG A 3 -41.97 68.45 9.73
N SER A 4 -41.62 68.12 8.50
CA SER A 4 -42.01 67.08 7.53
C SER A 4 -41.17 67.31 6.26
N ASP A 5 -41.10 66.27 5.43
CA ASP A 5 -40.54 66.19 4.07
C ASP A 5 -40.62 67.45 3.20
N HIS A 6 -39.71 67.55 2.21
CA HIS A 6 -40.05 67.67 0.78
C HIS A 6 -38.83 67.33 -0.08
N GLY A 7 -39.01 66.40 -1.03
CA GLY A 7 -37.95 65.81 -1.82
C GLY A 7 -37.46 66.64 -3.00
N SER A 8 -36.37 66.17 -3.62
CA SER A 8 -36.06 66.39 -5.04
C SER A 8 -35.10 65.32 -5.53
N SER A 9 -35.40 64.85 -6.74
CA SER A 9 -34.93 63.64 -7.42
C SER A 9 -33.42 63.54 -7.68
N PRO A 10 -32.88 62.31 -7.88
CA PRO A 10 -31.45 62.08 -8.08
C PRO A 10 -30.98 62.30 -9.54
N PRO A 11 -29.68 62.62 -9.76
CA PRO A 11 -29.04 62.67 -11.07
C PRO A 11 -28.59 61.28 -11.58
N PRO A 12 -28.13 61.14 -12.84
CA PRO A 12 -28.24 59.90 -13.61
C PRO A 12 -27.16 58.86 -13.29
N SER A 13 -27.55 57.60 -13.47
CA SER A 13 -26.74 56.39 -13.38
C SER A 13 -25.70 56.32 -14.50
N PHE A 14 -24.41 56.39 -14.14
CA PHE A 14 -23.31 55.99 -15.00
C PHE A 14 -23.02 54.50 -14.82
N SER A 15 -23.19 53.75 -15.90
CA SER A 15 -22.74 52.37 -16.04
C SER A 15 -21.22 52.31 -16.20
N HIS A 16 -20.56 51.50 -15.36
CA HIS A 16 -19.21 51.00 -15.60
C HIS A 16 -19.26 49.47 -15.56
N PRO A 17 -18.60 48.77 -16.49
CA PRO A 17 -18.52 47.33 -16.46
C PRO A 17 -17.54 46.94 -15.34
N ALA A 18 -18.06 46.33 -14.28
CA ALA A 18 -17.20 45.64 -13.33
C ALA A 18 -16.65 44.40 -14.02
N GLY A 19 -15.38 44.48 -14.42
CA GLY A 19 -14.60 43.36 -14.89
C GLY A 19 -14.58 42.28 -13.82
N ASP A 20 -15.16 41.14 -14.17
CA ASP A 20 -14.99 39.87 -13.50
C ASP A 20 -13.51 39.49 -13.52
N THR A 21 -12.85 39.58 -12.37
CA THR A 21 -11.57 38.91 -12.11
C THR A 21 -11.58 38.43 -10.66
N SER A 22 -12.51 37.52 -10.37
CA SER A 22 -12.35 36.64 -9.21
C SER A 22 -11.24 35.64 -9.54
N PRO A 23 -10.14 35.52 -8.76
CA PRO A 23 -9.20 34.43 -8.93
C PRO A 23 -9.84 33.16 -8.36
N SER A 24 -10.61 32.47 -9.19
CA SER A 24 -10.95 31.07 -8.97
C SER A 24 -9.75 30.19 -9.37
N SER A 25 -9.63 29.05 -8.68
CA SER A 25 -8.79 27.89 -8.98
C SER A 25 -7.30 27.92 -8.58
N GLN A 26 -6.99 27.64 -7.32
CA GLN A 26 -5.74 26.92 -6.96
C GLN A 26 -5.97 25.98 -5.76
N ALA A 27 -6.67 24.87 -6.01
CA ALA A 27 -6.53 23.63 -5.26
C ALA A 27 -6.83 22.48 -6.22
N GLU A 28 -6.08 22.43 -7.33
CA GLU A 28 -6.10 21.26 -8.22
C GLU A 28 -5.48 20.08 -7.45
N GLY A 29 -6.30 19.06 -7.19
CA GLY A 29 -5.85 17.85 -6.53
C GLY A 29 -4.68 17.22 -7.28
N GLN A 30 -3.64 16.82 -6.55
CA GLN A 30 -2.47 16.16 -7.10
C GLN A 30 -2.86 14.92 -7.93
N THR A 31 -2.33 14.81 -9.14
CA THR A 31 -2.55 13.63 -10.00
C THR A 31 -1.80 12.41 -9.46
N ILE A 32 -2.24 11.19 -9.80
CA ILE A 32 -1.55 9.94 -9.43
C ILE A 32 -0.09 9.94 -9.92
N VAL A 33 0.18 10.51 -11.09
CA VAL A 33 1.53 10.64 -11.65
C VAL A 33 2.42 11.49 -10.74
N GLN A 34 1.95 12.69 -10.36
CA GLN A 34 2.67 13.60 -9.47
C GLN A 34 2.85 12.98 -8.07
N ALA A 35 1.83 12.28 -7.58
CA ALA A 35 1.85 11.61 -6.28
C ALA A 35 2.91 10.48 -6.24
N LEU A 36 2.96 9.64 -7.28
CA LEU A 36 4.00 8.61 -7.43
C LEU A 36 5.40 9.22 -7.50
N GLN A 37 5.59 10.28 -8.29
CA GLN A 37 6.88 10.97 -8.40
C GLN A 37 7.32 11.52 -7.04
N GLN A 38 6.40 12.13 -6.28
CA GLN A 38 6.70 12.64 -4.94
C GLN A 38 7.10 11.52 -3.97
N VAL A 39 6.35 10.42 -3.95
CA VAL A 39 6.66 9.27 -3.08
C VAL A 39 8.02 8.66 -3.44
N ARG A 40 8.30 8.47 -4.73
CA ARG A 40 9.61 7.96 -5.20
C ARG A 40 10.75 8.90 -4.82
N HIS A 41 10.55 10.21 -4.93
CA HIS A 41 11.53 11.20 -4.51
C HIS A 41 11.82 11.12 -3.01
N THR A 42 10.78 11.12 -2.17
CA THR A 42 10.94 11.02 -0.72
C THR A 42 11.56 9.69 -0.29
N MET A 43 11.20 8.59 -0.96
CA MET A 43 11.81 7.27 -0.77
C MET A 43 13.31 7.29 -1.08
N ALA A 44 13.70 7.90 -2.19
CA ALA A 44 15.11 8.02 -2.58
C ALA A 44 15.92 8.86 -1.58
N GLN A 45 15.37 9.97 -1.11
CA GLN A 45 16.01 10.80 -0.07
C GLN A 45 16.18 10.03 1.24
N ALA A 46 15.16 9.29 1.68
CA ALA A 46 15.22 8.48 2.90
C ALA A 46 16.29 7.38 2.80
N ALA A 47 16.38 6.71 1.64
CA ALA A 47 17.41 5.69 1.40
C ALA A 47 18.82 6.28 1.40
N GLN A 48 19.02 7.42 0.73
CA GLN A 48 20.32 8.09 0.69
C GLN A 48 20.76 8.59 2.07
N ALA A 49 19.83 9.10 2.89
CA ALA A 49 20.11 9.57 4.25
C ALA A 49 20.62 8.45 5.18
N CYS A 50 20.28 7.19 4.90
CA CYS A 50 20.80 6.02 5.61
C CYS A 50 21.83 5.21 4.82
N HIS A 51 22.46 5.81 3.80
CA HIS A 51 23.51 5.22 2.96
C HIS A 51 23.09 3.94 2.21
N ARG A 52 21.82 3.84 1.82
CA ARG A 52 21.28 2.73 1.02
C ARG A 52 21.00 3.17 -0.42
N ASN A 53 21.09 2.23 -1.34
CA ASN A 53 20.69 2.46 -2.72
C ASN A 53 19.14 2.47 -2.82
N PRO A 54 18.51 3.54 -3.33
CA PRO A 54 17.05 3.57 -3.54
C PRO A 54 16.50 2.40 -4.37
N GLN A 55 17.31 1.80 -5.26
CA GLN A 55 16.91 0.67 -6.10
C GLN A 55 16.75 -0.65 -5.32
N GLU A 56 17.21 -0.72 -4.07
CA GLU A 56 17.02 -1.88 -3.19
C GLU A 56 15.68 -1.85 -2.44
N ILE A 57 14.83 -0.85 -2.72
CA ILE A 57 13.60 -0.60 -1.98
C ILE A 57 12.43 -0.53 -2.97
N ASP A 58 11.59 -1.55 -2.90
CA ASP A 58 10.38 -1.64 -3.70
C ASP A 58 9.28 -0.74 -3.15
N LEU A 59 8.65 0.03 -4.03
CA LEU A 59 7.42 0.75 -3.75
C LEU A 59 6.23 -0.12 -4.14
N LEU A 60 5.48 -0.63 -3.17
CA LEU A 60 4.22 -1.31 -3.39
C LEU A 60 3.05 -0.32 -3.31
N ALA A 61 2.40 -0.02 -4.44
CA ALA A 61 1.27 0.89 -4.50
C ALA A 61 -0.03 0.19 -4.05
N VAL A 62 -0.58 0.60 -2.90
CA VAL A 62 -1.77 -0.03 -2.30
C VAL A 62 -3.04 0.57 -2.90
N SER A 63 -3.70 -0.18 -3.79
CA SER A 63 -4.82 0.29 -4.62
C SER A 63 -6.23 -0.06 -4.11
N LYS A 64 -6.33 -0.58 -2.88
CA LYS A 64 -7.62 -0.92 -2.26
C LYS A 64 -8.60 0.26 -2.30
N PHE A 65 -9.86 -0.02 -2.58
CA PHE A 65 -10.95 0.93 -2.78
C PHE A 65 -10.83 1.87 -3.99
N HIS A 66 -9.81 1.73 -4.83
CA HIS A 66 -9.66 2.52 -6.05
C HIS A 66 -10.04 1.71 -7.30
N PRO A 67 -10.69 2.35 -8.30
CA PRO A 67 -11.12 1.69 -9.53
C PRO A 67 -9.92 1.30 -10.41
N ALA A 68 -10.15 0.38 -11.36
CA ALA A 68 -9.12 -0.07 -12.30
C ALA A 68 -8.49 1.09 -13.11
N SER A 69 -9.23 2.17 -13.39
CA SER A 69 -8.71 3.36 -14.08
C SER A 69 -7.63 4.10 -13.29
N ALA A 70 -7.73 4.13 -11.95
CA ALA A 70 -6.70 4.72 -11.11
C ALA A 70 -5.43 3.86 -11.10
N ILE A 71 -5.60 2.52 -11.10
CA ILE A 71 -4.49 1.57 -11.22
C ILE A 71 -3.81 1.74 -12.58
N GLU A 72 -4.59 1.82 -13.66
CA GLU A 72 -4.07 2.06 -15.02
C GLU A 72 -3.28 3.36 -15.11
N ALA A 73 -3.75 4.46 -14.51
CA ALA A 73 -3.00 5.70 -14.44
C ALA A 73 -1.66 5.54 -13.72
N ALA A 74 -1.60 4.75 -12.64
CA ALA A 74 -0.35 4.42 -11.96
C ALA A 74 0.58 3.55 -12.82
N ILE A 75 0.04 2.56 -13.54
CA ILE A 75 0.80 1.71 -14.47
C ILE A 75 1.45 2.57 -15.56
N LEU A 76 0.69 3.49 -16.16
CA LEU A 76 1.20 4.40 -17.19
C LEU A 76 2.25 5.39 -16.65
N ALA A 77 2.27 5.63 -15.33
CA ALA A 77 3.33 6.37 -14.64
C ALA A 77 4.56 5.48 -14.27
N GLY A 78 4.60 4.24 -14.76
CA GLY A 78 5.67 3.28 -14.56
C GLY A 78 5.61 2.55 -13.22
N GLN A 79 4.45 2.45 -12.57
CA GLN A 79 4.28 1.62 -11.37
C GLN A 79 3.97 0.18 -11.77
N SER A 80 4.74 -0.78 -11.26
CA SER A 80 4.57 -2.21 -11.57
C SER A 80 4.04 -3.02 -10.39
N LEU A 81 4.38 -2.66 -9.16
CA LEU A 81 4.00 -3.43 -7.96
C LEU A 81 2.75 -2.84 -7.30
N PHE A 82 1.72 -3.67 -7.13
CA PHE A 82 0.45 -3.27 -6.53
C PHE A 82 0.04 -4.16 -5.36
N GLY A 83 -0.55 -3.54 -4.33
CA GLY A 83 -1.03 -4.21 -3.13
C GLY A 83 -2.55 -4.14 -2.98
N GLU A 84 -3.19 -5.29 -2.76
CA GLU A 84 -4.62 -5.37 -2.45
C GLU A 84 -4.89 -6.07 -1.11
N ASN A 85 -5.90 -5.57 -0.41
CA ASN A 85 -6.30 -6.15 0.88
C ASN A 85 -7.30 -7.30 0.73
N ARG A 86 -8.13 -7.28 -0.33
CA ARG A 86 -9.26 -8.19 -0.50
C ARG A 86 -9.14 -8.95 -1.81
N VAL A 87 -9.23 -10.28 -1.75
CA VAL A 87 -9.10 -11.15 -2.92
C VAL A 87 -10.17 -10.86 -3.97
N GLN A 88 -11.40 -10.61 -3.53
CA GLN A 88 -12.54 -10.36 -4.42
C GLN A 88 -12.32 -9.08 -5.24
N GLU A 89 -11.96 -8.00 -4.56
CA GLU A 89 -11.67 -6.73 -5.21
C GLU A 89 -10.47 -6.86 -6.17
N ALA A 90 -9.44 -7.61 -5.78
CA ALA A 90 -8.31 -7.89 -6.66
C ALA A 90 -8.73 -8.71 -7.89
N ALA A 91 -9.57 -9.73 -7.72
CA ALA A 91 -10.04 -10.61 -8.79
C ALA A 91 -10.90 -9.86 -9.83
N GLU A 92 -11.60 -8.81 -9.41
CA GLU A 92 -12.37 -7.95 -10.32
C GLU A 92 -11.47 -7.04 -11.16
N LYS A 93 -10.36 -6.53 -10.59
CA LYS A 93 -9.53 -5.49 -11.22
C LYS A 93 -8.32 -6.03 -11.97
N PHE A 94 -7.59 -6.98 -11.38
CA PHE A 94 -6.23 -7.31 -11.82
C PHE A 94 -6.13 -8.26 -13.00
N PRO A 95 -6.96 -9.30 -13.18
CA PRO A 95 -6.80 -10.19 -14.34
C PRO A 95 -6.85 -9.45 -15.69
N PRO A 96 -7.82 -8.54 -15.95
CA PRO A 96 -7.82 -7.75 -17.18
C PRO A 96 -6.62 -6.78 -17.28
N LEU A 97 -6.17 -6.23 -16.16
CA LEU A 97 -4.99 -5.35 -16.14
C LEU A 97 -3.70 -6.11 -16.43
N GLN A 98 -3.54 -7.33 -15.90
CA GLN A 98 -2.38 -8.19 -16.12
C GLN A 98 -2.32 -8.71 -17.57
N GLU A 99 -3.47 -8.98 -18.19
CA GLU A 99 -3.54 -9.31 -19.61
C GLU A 99 -3.05 -8.16 -20.50
N ARG A 100 -3.43 -6.91 -20.15
CA ARG A 100 -3.00 -5.71 -20.88
C ARG A 100 -1.58 -5.27 -20.55
N PHE A 101 -1.14 -5.49 -19.32
CA PHE A 101 0.14 -5.03 -18.77
C PHE A 101 0.86 -6.19 -18.05
N PRO A 102 1.50 -7.12 -18.79
CA PRO A 102 2.04 -8.35 -18.23
C PRO A 102 3.24 -8.16 -17.28
N HIS A 103 3.75 -6.93 -17.15
CA HIS A 103 4.87 -6.59 -16.27
C HIS A 103 4.42 -6.18 -14.85
N ILE A 104 3.11 -6.06 -14.59
CA ILE A 104 2.62 -5.67 -13.27
C ILE A 104 2.50 -6.90 -12.36
N GLU A 105 2.79 -6.69 -11.08
CA GLU A 105 2.66 -7.71 -10.05
C GLU A 105 1.62 -7.32 -9.00
N LEU A 106 0.89 -8.33 -8.54
CA LEU A 106 -0.14 -8.20 -7.52
C LEU A 106 0.31 -8.89 -6.23
N HIS A 107 0.36 -8.14 -5.15
CA HIS A 107 0.61 -8.62 -3.80
C HIS A 107 -0.69 -8.57 -3.00
N LEU A 108 -1.07 -9.70 -2.40
CA LEU A 108 -2.14 -9.74 -1.41
C LEU A 108 -1.55 -9.47 -0.03
N ILE A 109 -1.94 -8.35 0.56
CA ILE A 109 -1.37 -7.83 1.82
C ILE A 109 -2.37 -7.82 2.98
N GLY A 110 -3.64 -8.13 2.70
CA GLY A 110 -4.67 -8.32 3.73
C GLY A 110 -4.72 -9.76 4.26
N SER A 111 -5.34 -9.92 5.44
CA SER A 111 -5.57 -11.24 6.04
C SER A 111 -6.30 -12.18 5.07
N LEU A 112 -5.73 -13.35 4.80
CA LEU A 112 -6.25 -14.28 3.80
C LEU A 112 -7.13 -15.34 4.46
N GLN A 113 -8.43 -15.31 4.14
CA GLN A 113 -9.39 -16.33 4.54
C GLN A 113 -9.18 -17.62 3.73
N THR A 114 -9.25 -18.78 4.37
CA THR A 114 -8.94 -20.08 3.74
C THR A 114 -9.85 -20.41 2.54
N ASN A 115 -11.11 -19.99 2.58
CA ASN A 115 -12.07 -20.17 1.48
C ASN A 115 -11.79 -19.26 0.27
N LYS A 116 -10.85 -18.32 0.36
CA LYS A 116 -10.45 -17.43 -0.74
C LYS A 116 -9.08 -17.79 -1.32
N VAL A 117 -8.40 -18.80 -0.76
CA VAL A 117 -7.03 -19.15 -1.15
C VAL A 117 -6.93 -19.66 -2.59
N MET A 118 -7.94 -20.40 -3.08
CA MET A 118 -7.98 -20.86 -4.47
C MET A 118 -7.86 -19.68 -5.45
N GLU A 119 -8.75 -18.69 -5.32
CA GLU A 119 -8.72 -17.50 -6.17
C GLU A 119 -7.46 -16.66 -5.93
N ALA A 120 -7.01 -16.53 -4.68
CA ALA A 120 -5.80 -15.80 -4.34
C ALA A 120 -4.56 -16.34 -5.06
N VAL A 121 -4.37 -17.67 -5.06
CA VAL A 121 -3.23 -18.34 -5.71
C VAL A 121 -3.28 -18.18 -7.24
N LYS A 122 -4.47 -18.15 -7.82
CA LYS A 122 -4.67 -17.94 -9.25
C LYS A 122 -4.23 -16.56 -9.72
N ILE A 123 -4.51 -15.50 -8.96
CA ILE A 123 -4.33 -14.10 -9.42
C ILE A 123 -3.09 -13.39 -8.85
N ALA A 124 -2.60 -13.81 -7.68
CA ALA A 124 -1.52 -13.12 -6.99
C ALA A 124 -0.15 -13.55 -7.51
N HIS A 125 0.77 -12.60 -7.53
CA HIS A 125 2.21 -12.86 -7.68
C HIS A 125 2.81 -13.16 -6.32
N THR A 126 2.36 -12.45 -5.28
CA THR A 126 2.85 -12.61 -3.91
C THR A 126 1.69 -12.60 -2.89
N ILE A 127 1.75 -13.45 -1.88
CA ILE A 127 0.88 -13.41 -0.70
C ILE A 127 1.74 -13.04 0.51
N GLN A 128 1.50 -11.86 1.09
CA GLN A 128 2.31 -11.35 2.20
C GLN A 128 1.76 -11.67 3.59
N SER A 129 0.59 -12.32 3.65
CA SER A 129 -0.18 -12.55 4.89
C SER A 129 -0.15 -13.99 5.37
N LEU A 130 0.93 -14.74 5.09
CA LEU A 130 1.07 -16.10 5.59
C LEU A 130 1.33 -16.08 7.10
N ASP A 131 0.33 -16.47 7.91
CA ASP A 131 0.36 -16.30 9.37
C ASP A 131 0.03 -17.58 10.16
N ARG A 132 -0.27 -18.71 9.49
CA ARG A 132 -0.66 -19.96 10.15
C ARG A 132 -0.52 -21.17 9.24
N THR A 133 -0.28 -22.34 9.84
CA THR A 133 -0.12 -23.63 9.13
C THR A 133 -1.35 -23.99 8.32
N LYS A 134 -2.55 -23.74 8.86
CA LYS A 134 -3.81 -23.96 8.12
C LYS A 134 -3.86 -23.16 6.82
N LEU A 135 -3.32 -21.94 6.78
CA LEU A 135 -3.27 -21.14 5.57
C LEU A 135 -2.25 -21.73 4.59
N ALA A 136 -1.07 -22.12 5.08
CA ALA A 136 -0.06 -22.82 4.28
C ALA A 136 -0.63 -24.09 3.60
N ASP A 137 -1.46 -24.85 4.31
CA ASP A 137 -2.13 -26.05 3.76
C ASP A 137 -3.04 -25.74 2.58
N HIS A 138 -3.81 -24.66 2.68
CA HIS A 138 -4.69 -24.26 1.59
C HIS A 138 -3.90 -23.70 0.41
N ILE A 139 -2.81 -22.97 0.67
CA ILE A 139 -1.94 -22.43 -0.39
C ILE A 139 -1.31 -23.57 -1.17
N ALA A 140 -0.78 -24.61 -0.49
CA ALA A 140 -0.18 -25.77 -1.16
C ALA A 140 -1.19 -26.50 -2.07
N ARG A 141 -2.39 -26.78 -1.56
CA ARG A 141 -3.45 -27.45 -2.35
C ARG A 141 -3.92 -26.62 -3.55
N ALA A 142 -4.07 -25.31 -3.36
CA ALA A 142 -4.41 -24.40 -4.43
C ALA A 142 -3.29 -24.31 -5.48
N ALA A 143 -2.02 -24.33 -5.04
CA ALA A 143 -0.88 -24.29 -5.93
C ALA A 143 -0.77 -25.56 -6.78
N GLU A 144 -1.07 -26.73 -6.22
CA GLU A 144 -1.18 -27.99 -6.97
C GLU A 144 -2.28 -27.91 -8.04
N THR A 145 -3.44 -27.35 -7.68
CA THR A 145 -4.59 -27.22 -8.58
C THR A 145 -4.28 -26.26 -9.75
N HIS A 146 -3.65 -25.12 -9.47
CA HIS A 146 -3.32 -24.11 -10.48
C HIS A 146 -1.98 -24.33 -11.17
N LYS A 147 -1.18 -25.31 -10.71
CA LYS A 147 0.22 -25.52 -11.11
C LYS A 147 1.06 -24.23 -11.03
N ARG A 148 0.80 -23.42 -10.01
CA ARG A 148 1.42 -22.12 -9.75
C ARG A 148 1.51 -21.89 -8.25
N LEU A 149 2.68 -21.47 -7.77
CA LEU A 149 2.88 -21.07 -6.38
C LEU A 149 3.29 -19.58 -6.36
N PRO A 150 2.48 -18.68 -5.77
CA PRO A 150 2.90 -17.31 -5.52
C PRO A 150 4.10 -17.26 -4.58
N HIS A 151 4.86 -16.18 -4.65
CA HIS A 151 5.81 -15.85 -3.58
C HIS A 151 5.08 -15.61 -2.27
N LEU A 152 5.74 -15.91 -1.16
CA LEU A 152 5.17 -15.90 0.17
C LEU A 152 6.04 -15.07 1.11
N LEU A 153 5.39 -14.22 1.90
CA LEU A 153 6.01 -13.59 3.07
C LEU A 153 5.24 -14.02 4.32
N VAL A 154 5.97 -14.28 5.40
CA VAL A 154 5.36 -14.55 6.71
C VAL A 154 4.96 -13.24 7.37
N GLN A 155 3.70 -13.11 7.77
CA GLN A 155 3.26 -11.97 8.56
C GLN A 155 3.58 -12.19 10.04
N VAL A 156 4.27 -11.24 10.65
CA VAL A 156 4.62 -11.25 12.08
C VAL A 156 3.85 -10.16 12.81
N ASN A 157 3.17 -10.54 13.88
CA ASN A 157 2.50 -9.62 14.81
C ASN A 157 3.50 -9.12 15.86
N THR A 158 4.38 -8.20 15.45
CA THR A 158 5.45 -7.64 16.30
C THR A 158 4.91 -6.97 17.57
N GLY A 159 3.70 -6.42 17.50
CA GLY A 159 3.00 -5.77 18.61
C GLY A 159 2.30 -6.70 19.59
N ARG A 160 2.21 -8.01 19.28
CA ARG A 160 1.46 -9.00 20.07
C ARG A 160 0.01 -8.58 20.33
N GLU A 161 -0.58 -7.86 19.37
CA GLU A 161 -1.95 -7.38 19.47
C GLU A 161 -2.92 -8.53 19.13
N PRO A 162 -3.73 -9.04 20.08
CA PRO A 162 -4.54 -10.25 19.87
C PRO A 162 -5.56 -10.12 18.72
N GLN A 163 -5.95 -8.89 18.39
CA GLN A 163 -6.86 -8.57 17.30
C GLN A 163 -6.19 -8.53 15.90
N LYS A 164 -4.86 -8.56 15.82
CA LYS A 164 -4.11 -8.50 14.54
C LYS A 164 -3.66 -9.88 14.08
N SER A 165 -3.70 -10.08 12.77
CA SER A 165 -3.10 -11.24 12.09
C SER A 165 -1.57 -11.23 12.21
N GLY A 166 -0.99 -12.42 12.03
CA GLY A 166 0.46 -12.65 12.09
C GLY A 166 0.83 -13.64 13.19
N ILE A 167 1.92 -14.37 12.96
CA ILE A 167 2.54 -15.18 14.01
C ILE A 167 3.11 -14.28 15.10
N LEU A 168 3.16 -14.77 16.33
CA LEU A 168 3.89 -14.08 17.39
C LEU A 168 5.40 -14.15 17.11
N PRO A 169 6.19 -13.14 17.53
CA PRO A 169 7.63 -13.13 17.33
C PRO A 169 8.33 -14.40 17.86
N GLU A 170 7.87 -14.92 19.00
CA GLU A 170 8.40 -16.13 19.64
C GLU A 170 8.13 -17.41 18.82
N GLN A 171 7.23 -17.36 17.85
CA GLN A 171 6.90 -18.48 16.97
C GLN A 171 7.76 -18.48 15.70
N ALA A 172 8.50 -17.40 15.41
CA ALA A 172 9.26 -17.25 14.16
C ALA A 172 10.28 -18.37 13.95
N ASP A 173 11.04 -18.71 15.00
CA ASP A 173 12.09 -19.73 14.96
C ASP A 173 11.57 -21.16 14.70
N VAL A 174 10.27 -21.38 14.88
CA VAL A 174 9.61 -22.65 14.56
C VAL A 174 8.88 -22.56 13.22
N PHE A 175 8.09 -21.49 13.03
CA PHE A 175 7.19 -21.37 11.91
C PHE A 175 7.93 -21.16 10.58
N ILE A 176 8.93 -20.27 10.55
CA ILE A 176 9.62 -19.91 9.32
C ILE A 176 10.40 -21.11 8.75
N PRO A 177 11.20 -21.88 9.52
CA PRO A 177 11.87 -23.07 8.99
C PRO A 177 10.91 -24.12 8.43
N LEU A 178 9.74 -24.30 9.06
CA LEU A 178 8.69 -25.19 8.54
C LEU A 178 8.17 -24.69 7.17
N MET A 179 7.97 -23.38 7.01
CA MET A 179 7.54 -22.80 5.75
C MET A 179 8.65 -22.85 4.68
N GLN A 180 9.91 -22.64 5.05
CA GLN A 180 11.06 -22.81 4.14
C GLN A 180 11.17 -24.26 3.64
N LYS A 181 11.03 -25.25 4.53
CA LYS A 181 11.02 -26.66 4.14
C LYS A 181 9.86 -26.97 3.17
N ARG A 182 8.71 -26.34 3.37
CA ARG A 182 7.50 -26.59 2.59
C ARG A 182 7.50 -25.92 1.22
N PHE A 183 7.92 -24.66 1.17
CA PHE A 183 7.77 -23.80 -0.01
C PHE A 183 9.09 -23.45 -0.71
N GLY A 184 10.22 -23.81 -0.10
CA GLY A 184 11.55 -23.56 -0.65
C GLY A 184 11.74 -22.08 -0.98
N GLN A 185 12.20 -21.80 -2.20
CA GLN A 185 12.48 -20.45 -2.70
C GLN A 185 11.24 -19.57 -2.87
N ALA A 186 10.02 -20.13 -2.81
CA ALA A 186 8.82 -19.31 -2.84
C ALA A 186 8.64 -18.50 -1.55
N LEU A 187 9.22 -18.92 -0.41
CA LEU A 187 9.24 -18.09 0.78
C LEU A 187 10.39 -17.08 0.70
N GLN A 188 10.05 -15.80 0.55
CA GLN A 188 11.02 -14.75 0.22
C GLN A 188 11.20 -13.69 1.31
N GLY A 189 10.35 -13.67 2.33
CA GLY A 189 10.39 -12.55 3.26
C GLY A 189 9.49 -12.65 4.47
N VAL A 190 9.46 -11.55 5.19
CA VAL A 190 8.56 -11.28 6.30
C VAL A 190 7.87 -9.94 6.10
N MET A 191 6.71 -9.81 6.74
CA MET A 191 5.88 -8.62 6.69
C MET A 191 5.39 -8.29 8.10
N ALA A 192 5.34 -7.01 8.46
CA ALA A 192 4.66 -6.57 9.68
C ALA A 192 3.83 -5.29 9.46
N ILE A 193 2.83 -5.14 10.32
CA ILE A 193 2.03 -3.92 10.48
C ILE A 193 2.11 -3.55 11.97
N PRO A 194 3.01 -2.62 12.35
CA PRO A 194 3.13 -2.16 13.73
C PRO A 194 1.81 -1.63 14.30
N PRO A 195 1.65 -1.58 15.64
CA PRO A 195 0.58 -0.86 16.31
C PRO A 195 0.55 0.61 15.89
N GLU A 196 -0.64 1.15 15.55
CA GLU A 196 -0.78 2.53 15.03
C GLU A 196 -0.39 3.61 16.05
N ASN A 197 -0.56 3.31 17.34
CA ASN A 197 -0.34 4.25 18.45
C ASN A 197 0.98 4.01 19.19
N GLN A 198 1.96 3.39 18.55
CA GLN A 198 3.28 3.12 19.12
C GLN A 198 4.38 3.59 18.19
N ASP A 199 5.58 3.81 18.74
CA ASP A 199 6.79 3.97 17.93
C ASP A 199 6.99 2.71 17.06
N PRO A 200 7.04 2.83 15.72
CA PRO A 200 7.21 1.68 14.85
C PRO A 200 8.65 1.16 14.81
N ILE A 201 9.65 1.92 15.26
CA ILE A 201 11.08 1.56 15.14
C ILE A 201 11.40 0.23 15.85
N PRO A 202 11.00 -0.02 17.12
CA PRO A 202 11.24 -1.32 17.76
C PRO A 202 10.63 -2.50 16.99
N HIS A 203 9.47 -2.30 16.35
CA HIS A 203 8.80 -3.31 15.55
C HIS A 203 9.56 -3.61 14.25
N PHE A 204 10.07 -2.57 13.58
CA PHE A 204 10.90 -2.73 12.38
C PHE A 204 12.23 -3.43 12.67
N ARG A 205 12.90 -3.08 13.78
CA ARG A 205 14.12 -3.76 14.23
C ARG A 205 13.89 -5.23 14.53
N LEU A 206 12.81 -5.53 15.23
CA LEU A 206 12.42 -6.92 15.52
C LEU A 206 12.16 -7.70 14.22
N LEU A 207 11.43 -7.13 13.26
CA LEU A 207 11.17 -7.78 11.98
C LEU A 207 12.47 -8.03 11.20
N ARG A 208 13.37 -7.05 11.16
CA ARG A 208 14.70 -7.17 10.53
C ARG A 208 15.54 -8.26 11.17
N TYR A 209 15.55 -8.35 12.50
CA TYR A 209 16.23 -9.41 13.24
C TYR A 209 15.71 -10.80 12.84
N ILE A 210 14.38 -10.96 12.80
CA ILE A 210 13.75 -12.22 12.38
C ILE A 210 14.14 -12.57 10.93
N ALA A 211 14.04 -11.63 10.00
CA ALA A 211 14.39 -11.88 8.60
C ALA A 211 15.86 -12.29 8.43
N HIS A 212 16.77 -11.57 9.10
CA HIS A 212 18.20 -11.86 9.08
C HIS A 212 18.50 -13.27 9.57
N ASN A 213 17.94 -13.67 10.72
CA ASN A 213 18.17 -14.99 11.31
C ASN A 213 17.66 -16.16 10.44
N HIS A 214 16.71 -15.88 9.55
CA HIS A 214 16.18 -16.88 8.62
C HIS A 214 16.65 -16.68 7.17
N ALA A 215 17.61 -15.79 6.92
CA ALA A 215 18.12 -15.47 5.59
C ALA A 215 17.02 -15.10 4.58
N LEU A 216 16.01 -14.35 5.03
CA LEU A 216 14.90 -13.89 4.20
C LEU A 216 15.18 -12.47 3.67
N PRO A 217 15.26 -12.27 2.34
CA PRO A 217 15.69 -11.00 1.77
C PRO A 217 14.62 -9.90 1.82
N ILE A 218 13.33 -10.25 1.79
CA ILE A 218 12.26 -9.24 1.71
C ILE A 218 11.77 -8.83 3.10
N LEU A 219 11.89 -7.54 3.39
CA LEU A 219 11.35 -6.86 4.57
C LEU A 219 10.23 -5.92 4.15
N SER A 220 9.00 -6.44 4.15
CA SER A 220 7.80 -5.65 3.85
C SER A 220 7.32 -4.93 5.11
N MET A 221 7.68 -3.66 5.26
CA MET A 221 7.32 -2.83 6.40
C MET A 221 7.38 -1.35 6.05
N GLY A 222 6.60 -0.53 6.75
CA GLY A 222 6.40 0.88 6.41
C GLY A 222 5.20 1.11 5.50
N MET A 223 4.38 2.07 5.89
CA MET A 223 3.20 2.58 5.22
C MET A 223 3.30 4.10 5.09
N SER A 224 2.26 4.76 4.55
CA SER A 224 2.28 6.19 4.21
C SER A 224 2.83 7.14 5.28
N HIS A 225 2.70 6.81 6.58
CA HIS A 225 3.10 7.68 7.69
C HIS A 225 4.48 7.36 8.29
N ASP A 226 5.04 6.18 8.01
CA ASP A 226 6.24 5.67 8.69
C ASP A 226 7.25 4.99 7.74
N TYR A 227 7.01 5.00 6.42
CA TYR A 227 7.91 4.33 5.46
C TYR A 227 9.34 4.89 5.48
N GLN A 228 9.54 6.18 5.79
CA GLN A 228 10.89 6.76 5.91
C GLN A 228 11.66 6.14 7.08
N LEU A 229 10.98 5.93 8.22
CA LEU A 229 11.55 5.21 9.37
C LEU A 229 11.80 3.74 9.03
N ALA A 230 10.88 3.10 8.31
CA ALA A 230 11.04 1.72 7.86
C ALA A 230 12.27 1.56 6.95
N ILE A 231 12.51 2.50 6.03
CA ILE A 231 13.69 2.52 5.15
C ILE A 231 14.98 2.63 5.98
N ALA A 232 15.02 3.53 6.96
CA ALA A 232 16.15 3.69 7.88
C ALA A 232 16.42 2.40 8.68
N GLU A 233 15.36 1.68 9.05
CA GLU A 233 15.44 0.41 9.79
C GLU A 233 15.62 -0.82 8.88
N GLY A 234 15.77 -0.63 7.56
CA GLY A 234 16.18 -1.68 6.62
C GLY A 234 15.07 -2.28 5.75
N ALA A 235 13.91 -1.65 5.62
CA ALA A 235 12.85 -2.11 4.73
C ALA A 235 13.37 -2.28 3.28
N THR A 236 12.97 -3.37 2.63
CA THR A 236 13.23 -3.59 1.20
C THR A 236 11.95 -3.43 0.38
N MET A 237 10.80 -3.33 1.04
CA MET A 237 9.52 -3.05 0.40
C MET A 237 8.65 -2.20 1.33
N ILE A 238 8.17 -1.06 0.82
CA ILE A 238 7.25 -0.16 1.52
C ILE A 238 5.87 -0.20 0.87
N ARG A 239 4.80 0.03 1.63
CA ARG A 239 3.40 -0.11 1.18
C ARG A 239 2.65 1.22 1.26
N VAL A 240 2.52 1.92 0.15
CA VAL A 240 1.96 3.29 0.14
C VAL A 240 0.62 3.32 -0.60
N GLY A 241 -0.43 3.83 0.05
CA GLY A 241 -1.77 3.92 -0.53
C GLY A 241 -2.24 5.36 -0.69
N THR A 242 -2.70 5.97 0.40
CA THR A 242 -3.29 7.32 0.42
C THR A 242 -2.39 8.39 -0.20
N ALA A 243 -1.07 8.31 -0.03
CA ALA A 243 -0.15 9.28 -0.63
C ALA A 243 0.01 9.13 -2.15
N ILE A 244 -0.54 8.07 -2.77
CA ILE A 244 -0.53 7.83 -4.22
C ILE A 244 -1.93 8.07 -4.82
N PHE A 245 -2.95 7.44 -4.23
CA PHE A 245 -4.30 7.42 -4.80
C PHE A 245 -5.26 8.42 -4.16
N GLY A 246 -4.80 9.17 -3.15
CA GLY A 246 -5.62 10.13 -2.40
C GLY A 246 -6.48 9.48 -1.32
N VAL A 247 -7.28 10.32 -0.66
CA VAL A 247 -8.27 9.86 0.33
C VAL A 247 -9.47 9.28 -0.43
N ARG A 248 -10.01 8.18 0.09
CA ARG A 248 -11.24 7.56 -0.41
C ARG A 248 -12.34 8.62 -0.55
N GLN A 249 -12.96 8.72 -1.73
CA GLN A 249 -14.28 9.34 -1.83
C GLN A 249 -15.28 8.35 -1.20
N PRO A 250 -16.08 8.75 -0.20
CA PRO A 250 -17.17 7.92 0.26
C PRO A 250 -18.10 7.64 -0.93
N LEU A 251 -18.51 6.38 -1.07
CA LEU A 251 -19.59 6.00 -1.96
C LEU A 251 -20.89 6.65 -1.49
#